data_AF-A0A6H0TRP5-F1
#
_entry.id   AF-A0A6H0TRP5-F1
#
_cell.length_a   1.000
_cell.length_b   1.000
_cell.length_c   1.000
_cell.angle_alpha   90.00
_cell.angle_beta   90.00
_cell.angle_gamma   90.00
#
_symmetry.space_group_name_H-M   'P 1'
#
loop_
_entity.id
_entity.type
_entity.pdbx_description
1 polymer ?
#
loop_
_entity_poly.entity_id
_entity_poly.type
_entity_poly.pdbx_seq_one_letter_code
_entity_poly.pdbx_strand_id
1 'polypeptide(L)' 'MLGNDFWYKSIKRYFELGCYSKGDVQKYYSPLNKITEEQCKEIIGEPKEQEESQTIAEEDPEE' A
#
# COMPACT_ATOMS: atom_id res chain seq x y z
N MET A 1 -6.92 22.87 9.75
CA MET A 1 -5.81 21.91 9.73
C MET A 1 -5.84 21.18 8.38
N LEU A 2 -4.84 21.35 7.52
CA LEU A 2 -4.71 20.63 6.24
C LEU A 2 -4.09 19.23 6.50
N GLY A 3 -4.66 18.49 7.45
CA GLY A 3 -3.89 17.54 8.28
C GLY A 3 -3.68 16.13 7.73
N ASN A 4 -4.55 15.62 6.85
CA ASN A 4 -4.39 14.27 6.29
C ASN A 4 -5.18 14.10 4.99
N ASP A 5 -6.40 14.66 4.96
CA ASP A 5 -7.28 14.63 3.79
C ASP A 5 -6.69 15.33 2.56
N PHE A 6 -5.86 16.37 2.77
CA PHE A 6 -5.22 17.09 1.67
C PHE A 6 -4.22 16.20 0.92
N TRP A 7 -3.35 15.49 1.66
CA TRP A 7 -2.36 14.59 1.08
C TRP A 7 -3.03 13.42 0.40
N TYR A 8 -3.95 12.74 1.08
CA TYR A 8 -4.70 11.63 0.52
C TYR A 8 -5.41 11.99 -0.80
N LYS A 9 -6.18 13.09 -0.83
CA LYS A 9 -6.87 13.55 -2.05
C LYS A 9 -5.90 13.89 -3.18
N SER A 10 -4.78 14.54 -2.85
CA SER A 10 -3.77 14.92 -3.84
C SER A 10 -3.10 13.69 -4.44
N ILE A 11 -2.60 12.79 -3.60
CA ILE A 11 -1.89 11.58 -4.03
C ILE A 11 -2.83 10.68 -4.84
N LYS A 12 -4.07 10.47 -4.39
CA LYS A 12 -5.10 9.72 -5.13
C LYS A 12 -5.31 10.29 -6.52
N ARG A 13 -5.49 11.62 -6.63
CA ARG A 13 -5.68 12.29 -7.92
C ARG A 13 -4.47 12.11 -8.86
N TYR A 14 -3.25 12.25 -8.34
CA TYR A 14 -2.04 12.07 -9.15
C TYR A 14 -1.83 10.61 -9.58
N PHE A 15 -2.21 9.65 -8.73
CA PHE A 15 -2.19 8.23 -9.08
C PHE A 15 -3.21 7.90 -10.19
N GLU A 16 -4.45 8.40 -10.08
CA GLU A 16 -5.49 8.25 -11.10
C GLU A 16 -5.10 8.88 -12.45
N LEU A 17 -4.32 9.96 -12.42
CA LEU A 17 -3.77 10.61 -13.62
C LEU A 17 -2.54 9.87 -14.20
N GLY A 18 -2.06 8.81 -13.55
CA GLY A 18 -0.87 8.06 -13.96
C GLY A 18 0.45 8.79 -13.66
N CYS A 19 0.43 9.84 -12.85
CA CYS A 19 1.63 10.58 -12.45
C CYS A 19 2.45 9.85 -11.37
N TYR A 20 1.81 8.96 -10.61
CA TYR A 20 2.47 8.15 -9.58
C TYR A 20 2.30 6.67 -9.86
N SER A 21 3.37 5.92 -9.64
CA SER A 21 3.33 4.46 -9.58
C SER A 21 2.89 3.98 -8.18
N LYS A 22 2.57 2.69 -8.05
CA LYS A 22 2.25 2.10 -6.73
C LYS A 22 3.38 2.30 -5.71
N GLY A 23 4.63 2.14 -6.14
CA GLY A 23 5.81 2.37 -5.28
C GLY A 23 5.99 3.84 -4.87
N ASP A 24 5.54 4.79 -5.70
CA ASP A 24 5.55 6.21 -5.32
C ASP A 24 4.49 6.52 -4.28
N VAL A 25 3.30 5.93 -4.40
CA VAL A 25 2.23 6.05 -3.39
C VAL A 25 2.69 5.48 -2.04
N GLN A 26 3.38 4.35 -2.03
CA GLN A 26 3.92 3.73 -0.81
C GLN A 26 4.88 4.64 -0.04
N LYS A 27 5.70 5.45 -0.73
CA LYS A 27 6.63 6.41 -0.09
C LYS A 27 5.90 7.44 0.79
N TYR A 28 4.68 7.82 0.39
CA TYR A 28 3.86 8.77 1.15
C TYR A 28 3.28 8.16 2.42
N TYR A 29 3.08 6.85 2.48
CA TYR A 29 2.78 6.13 3.71
C TYR A 29 4.05 5.97 4.55
N SER A 30 5.10 5.34 4.00
CA SER A 30 6.37 5.12 4.69
C SER A 30 7.53 5.39 3.74
N PRO A 31 8.52 6.21 4.13
CA PRO A 31 8.76 6.76 5.47
C PRO A 31 8.04 8.09 5.77
N LEU A 32 7.31 8.68 4.81
CA LEU A 32 6.89 10.08 4.92
C LEU A 32 5.68 10.33 5.84
N ASN A 33 4.93 9.27 6.21
CA ASN A 33 3.75 9.33 7.10
C ASN A 33 2.77 10.47 6.74
N LYS A 34 2.56 10.71 5.43
CA LYS A 34 1.63 11.72 4.89
C LYS A 34 0.22 11.19 4.71
N ILE A 35 0.09 9.88 4.55
CA ILE A 35 -1.17 9.14 4.45
C ILE A 35 -1.08 7.90 5.32
N THR A 36 -2.22 7.34 5.71
CA THR A 36 -2.27 6.08 6.46
C THR A 36 -2.07 4.86 5.55
N GLU A 37 -1.80 3.71 6.15
CA GLU A 37 -1.70 2.44 5.44
C GLU A 37 -2.99 2.12 4.67
N GLU A 38 -4.15 2.33 5.30
CA GLU A 38 -5.47 2.11 4.68
C GLU A 38 -5.67 3.00 3.45
N GLN A 39 -5.30 4.27 3.55
CA GLN A 39 -5.35 5.22 2.43
C GLN A 39 -4.42 4.83 1.29
N CYS A 40 -3.21 4.36 1.61
CA CYS A 40 -2.26 3.87 0.63
C CYS A 40 -2.83 2.66 -0.14
N LYS A 41 -3.35 1.66 0.59
CA LYS A 41 -3.98 0.45 0.02
C LYS A 41 -5.19 0.79 -0.84
N GLU A 42 -6.02 1.73 -0.41
CA GLU A 42 -7.17 2.19 -1.19
C GLU A 42 -6.76 2.85 -2.51
N ILE A 43 -5.69 3.67 -2.51
CA ILE A 43 -5.20 4.34 -3.73
C ILE A 43 -4.66 3.34 -4.74
N ILE A 44 -3.79 2.42 -4.31
CA ILE A 44 -3.13 1.45 -5.20
C ILE A 44 -4.06 0.32 -5.65
N GLY A 45 -5.26 0.24 -5.08
CA GLY A 45 -6.26 -0.78 -5.41
C GLY A 45 -5.77 -2.20 -5.11
N GLU A 46 -4.86 -2.36 -4.15
CA GLU A 46 -4.48 -3.69 -3.70
C GLU A 46 -5.69 -4.30 -2.98
N PRO A 47 -6.13 -5.51 -3.38
CA PRO A 47 -7.10 -6.23 -2.58
C PRO A 47 -6.52 -6.34 -1.16
N LYS A 48 -7.41 -6.30 -0.18
CA LYS A 48 -7.10 -6.57 1.22
C LYS A 48 -6.75 -8.07 1.38
N GLU A 49 -5.88 -8.61 0.54
CA GLU A 49 -5.32 -9.95 0.65
C GLU A 49 -4.08 -9.83 1.53
N GLN A 50 -4.27 -10.20 2.81
CA GLN A 50 -3.60 -11.35 3.41
C GLN A 50 -2.12 -11.03 3.65
N GLU A 51 -1.68 -10.74 4.86
CA GLU A 51 -1.39 -11.79 5.86
C GLU A 51 -1.52 -13.23 5.33
N GLU A 52 -0.93 -13.50 4.16
CA GLU A 52 -0.69 -14.86 3.71
C GLU A 52 0.57 -15.29 4.43
N SER A 53 0.32 -15.90 5.59
CA SER A 53 1.10 -16.97 6.18
C SER A 53 2.23 -17.42 5.26
N GLN A 54 3.47 -17.18 5.66
CA GLN A 54 4.58 -18.01 5.24
C GLN A 54 4.34 -19.44 5.78
N THR A 55 3.41 -20.18 5.18
CA THR A 55 3.42 -21.64 5.23
C THR A 55 4.50 -22.08 4.27
N ILE A 56 5.73 -22.17 4.76
CA ILE A 56 6.66 -23.14 4.21
C ILE A 56 6.14 -24.53 4.60
N ALA A 57 5.24 -25.06 3.78
CA ALA A 57 5.02 -26.49 3.72
C ALA A 57 6.23 -27.08 2.98
N GLU A 58 7.23 -27.52 3.74
CA GLU A 58 8.20 -28.49 3.24
C GLU A 58 7.72 -29.86 3.73
N GLU A 59 6.94 -30.52 2.88
CA GLU A 59 6.59 -31.94 3.02
C GLU A 59 7.80 -32.77 2.54
N ASP A 60 8.40 -33.47 3.50
CA ASP A 60 9.04 -34.81 3.52
C ASP A 60 9.48 -35.46 2.18
N PRO A 61 10.63 -36.17 2.18
CA PRO A 61 10.49 -37.61 2.38
C PRO A 61 11.55 -38.26 3.29
N GLU A 62 11.06 -39.20 4.12
CA GLU A 62 11.72 -40.39 4.67
C GLU A 62 13.10 -40.76 4.09
N GLU A 63 14.09 -40.93 4.99
CA GLU A 63 14.99 -42.10 5.02
C GLU A 63 15.52 -42.37 6.45
#